data_AF-A0A6V7ELC3-F1
#
_entry.id   AF-A0A6V7ELC3-F1
#
_cell.length_a   1.000
_cell.length_b   1.000
_cell.length_c   1.000
_cell.angle_alpha   90.00
_cell.angle_beta   90.00
_cell.angle_gamma   90.00
#
_symmetry.space_group_name_H-M   'P 1'
#
loop_
_entity.id
_entity.type
_entity.pdbx_description
1 polymer ?
#
loop_
_entity_poly.entity_id
_entity_poly.type
_entity_poly.pdbx_seq_one_letter_code
_entity_poly.pdbx_strand_id
1 'polypeptide(L)'
;MWLGLSGRFRARWSVQIHQEWKRNLLLNRRDLTAEQVDRTSALMDRAIPDALVTGHEPLIAGLQLPDADDRHVLAAAIRCSASVIVTFNLKDFPSATLAPFGIEAQHPDEFIENLFDLDQAAVVSAAQRQRAQLTNPGMEVERYLEVLLRQGLVQTVKALTIYRTVL
;
A
#
# COMPACT_ATOMS: atom_id res chain seq x y z
N MET A 1 -3.01 6.61 2.39
CA MET A 1 -3.70 6.59 3.69
C MET A 1 -5.21 6.40 3.54
N TRP A 2 -5.89 7.29 2.81
CA TRP A 2 -7.36 7.32 2.77
C TRP A 2 -8.06 6.07 2.27
N LEU A 3 -7.46 5.33 1.32
CA LEU A 3 -8.00 4.03 0.90
C LEU A 3 -8.07 3.04 2.08
N GLY A 4 -7.05 2.99 2.94
CA GLY A 4 -7.06 2.16 4.15
C GLY A 4 -8.09 2.60 5.20
N LEU A 5 -8.60 3.83 5.09
CA LEU A 5 -9.66 4.38 5.95
C LEU A 5 -11.07 4.23 5.34
N SER A 6 -11.19 3.69 4.12
CA SER A 6 -12.46 3.56 3.41
C SER A 6 -13.40 2.48 3.97
N GLY A 7 -12.89 1.60 4.82
CA GLY A 7 -13.60 0.42 5.33
C GLY A 7 -13.75 -0.71 4.32
N ARG A 8 -13.15 -0.61 3.13
CA ARG A 8 -13.29 -1.63 2.05
C ARG A 8 -12.29 -2.77 2.13
N PHE A 9 -11.21 -2.57 2.86
CA PHE A 9 -10.26 -3.61 3.21
C PHE A 9 -9.65 -3.29 4.57
N ARG A 10 -9.00 -4.29 5.17
CA ARG A 10 -8.23 -4.13 6.40
C ARG A 10 -6.76 -4.03 6.04
N ALA A 11 -6.22 -2.82 6.07
CA ALA A 11 -4.79 -2.61 5.84
C ALA A 11 -3.97 -3.24 6.97
N ARG A 12 -2.89 -3.93 6.63
CA ARG A 12 -2.00 -4.61 7.59
C ARG A 12 -0.54 -4.35 7.19
N TRP A 13 0.32 -4.13 8.18
CA TRP A 13 1.76 -3.97 7.98
C TRP A 13 2.53 -4.42 9.24
N SER A 14 3.78 -4.83 9.09
CA SER A 14 4.67 -5.11 10.23
C SER A 14 5.65 -3.95 10.47
N VAL A 15 6.34 -3.97 11.60
CA VAL A 15 7.44 -3.02 11.87
C VAL A 15 8.52 -3.12 10.79
N GLN A 16 8.81 -4.32 10.29
CA GLN A 16 9.83 -4.53 9.25
C GLN A 16 9.42 -3.89 7.92
N ILE A 17 8.15 -4.04 7.51
CA ILE A 17 7.60 -3.33 6.33
C ILE A 17 7.71 -1.82 6.52
N HIS A 18 7.42 -1.31 7.73
CA HIS A 18 7.64 0.10 8.04
C HIS A 18 9.11 0.50 7.82
N GLN A 19 10.07 -0.22 8.40
CA GLN A 19 11.48 0.14 8.26
C GLN A 19 11.97 0.10 6.81
N GLU A 20 11.48 -0.84 6.02
CA GLU A 20 11.86 -0.99 4.62
C GLU A 20 11.45 0.21 3.76
N TRP A 21 10.17 0.58 3.77
CA TRP A 21 9.75 1.72 2.94
C TRP A 21 10.36 3.03 3.43
N LYS A 22 10.56 3.19 4.75
CA LYS A 22 11.22 4.37 5.32
C LYS A 22 12.65 4.50 4.83
N ARG A 23 13.43 3.42 4.89
CA ARG A 23 14.82 3.37 4.41
C ARG A 23 14.87 3.72 2.92
N ASN A 24 14.03 3.09 2.11
CA ASN A 24 14.00 3.33 0.66
C ASN A 24 13.56 4.77 0.34
N LEU A 25 12.62 5.34 1.10
CA LEU A 25 12.21 6.73 0.93
C LEU A 25 13.34 7.70 1.25
N LEU A 26 14.04 7.53 2.37
CA LEU A 26 15.15 8.41 2.77
C LEU A 26 16.35 8.35 1.81
N LEU A 27 16.59 7.20 1.18
CA LEU A 27 17.62 7.08 0.13
C LEU A 27 17.28 7.93 -1.12
N ASN A 28 16.00 8.02 -1.46
CA ASN A 28 15.51 8.68 -2.68
C ASN A 28 15.06 10.13 -2.45
N ARG A 29 14.81 10.55 -1.21
CA ARG A 29 14.28 11.86 -0.82
C ARG A 29 15.14 12.48 0.29
N ARG A 30 16.29 13.04 -0.12
CA ARG A 30 17.25 13.71 0.78
C ARG A 30 16.69 14.97 1.46
N ASP A 31 15.57 15.48 0.99
CA ASP A 31 14.82 16.59 1.59
C ASP A 31 14.03 16.17 2.84
N LEU A 32 13.87 14.87 3.09
CA LEU A 32 13.16 14.34 4.25
C LEU A 32 14.11 13.93 5.37
N THR A 33 13.71 14.15 6.62
CA THR A 33 14.43 13.66 7.81
C THR A 33 13.81 12.36 8.34
N ALA A 34 14.60 11.59 9.08
CA ALA A 34 14.10 10.39 9.75
C ALA A 34 12.93 10.70 10.68
N GLU A 35 12.97 11.82 11.43
CA GLU A 35 11.88 12.17 12.35
C GLU A 35 10.56 12.46 11.62
N GLN A 36 10.61 13.10 10.44
CA GLN A 36 9.42 13.35 9.62
C GLN A 36 8.78 12.04 9.15
N VAL A 37 9.61 11.11 8.72
CA VAL A 37 9.16 9.81 8.21
C VAL A 37 8.63 8.94 9.36
N ASP A 38 9.28 8.95 10.52
CA ASP A 38 8.82 8.26 11.72
C ASP A 38 7.48 8.81 12.22
N ARG A 39 7.35 10.14 12.27
CA ARG A 39 6.07 10.79 12.58
C ARG A 39 4.97 10.31 11.63
N THR A 40 5.27 10.16 10.34
CA THR A 40 4.29 9.68 9.34
C THR A 40 3.83 8.26 9.66
N SER A 41 4.75 7.33 9.93
CA SER A 41 4.37 5.96 10.31
C SER A 41 3.55 5.90 11.60
N ALA A 42 3.90 6.69 12.62
CA ALA A 42 3.16 6.74 13.88
C ALA A 42 1.73 7.28 13.67
N LEU A 43 1.53 8.20 12.72
CA LEU A 43 0.20 8.67 12.33
C LEU A 43 -0.59 7.59 11.57
N MET A 44 0.07 6.78 10.74
CA MET A 44 -0.56 5.64 10.08
C MET A 44 -1.05 4.61 11.10
N ASP A 45 -0.20 4.22 12.07
CA ASP A 45 -0.54 3.28 13.14
C ASP A 45 -1.72 3.78 13.98
N ARG A 46 -1.74 5.08 14.33
CA ARG A 46 -2.85 5.69 15.08
C ARG A 46 -4.15 5.71 14.28
N ALA A 47 -4.07 5.91 12.97
CA ALA A 47 -5.24 6.03 12.12
C ALA A 47 -5.84 4.67 11.76
N ILE A 48 -5.07 3.58 11.82
CA ILE A 48 -5.57 2.20 11.65
C ILE A 48 -5.05 1.35 12.83
N PRO A 49 -5.74 1.36 13.99
CA PRO A 49 -5.24 0.77 15.24
C PRO A 49 -4.84 -0.70 15.14
N ASP A 50 -5.56 -1.48 14.32
CA ASP A 50 -5.28 -2.91 14.11
C ASP A 50 -4.42 -3.17 12.86
N ALA A 51 -3.70 -2.20 12.32
CA ALA A 51 -2.87 -2.47 11.14
C ALA A 51 -1.56 -3.20 11.49
N LEU A 52 -1.01 -2.94 12.68
CA LEU A 52 0.31 -3.45 13.05
C LEU A 52 0.27 -4.96 13.35
N VAL A 53 1.01 -5.73 12.56
CA VAL A 53 1.19 -7.18 12.72
C VAL A 53 2.44 -7.46 13.55
N THR A 54 2.28 -8.28 14.59
CA THR A 54 3.37 -8.73 15.48
C THR A 54 3.33 -10.26 15.65
N GLY A 55 4.46 -10.85 16.07
CA GLY A 55 4.56 -12.30 16.32
C GLY A 55 4.57 -13.15 15.05
N HIS A 56 5.06 -12.59 13.94
CA HIS A 56 5.23 -13.26 12.65
C HIS A 56 6.64 -13.82 12.47
N GLU A 57 7.59 -13.35 13.28
CA GLU A 57 9.01 -13.64 13.19
C GLU A 57 9.35 -15.15 13.22
N PRO A 58 8.68 -16.00 14.03
CA PRO A 58 8.94 -17.43 14.02
C PRO A 58 8.61 -18.15 12.70
N LEU A 59 7.74 -17.56 11.86
CA LEU A 59 7.35 -18.14 10.58
C LEU A 59 8.42 -17.93 9.51
N ILE A 60 9.21 -16.86 9.60
CA ILE A 60 10.13 -16.40 8.54
C ILE A 60 11.10 -17.52 8.10
N ALA A 61 11.68 -18.24 9.06
CA ALA A 61 12.68 -19.26 8.78
C ALA A 61 12.15 -20.45 7.97
N GLY A 62 10.84 -20.75 8.08
CA GLY A 62 10.18 -21.86 7.39
C GLY A 62 9.65 -21.50 6.00
N LEU A 63 9.65 -20.22 5.63
CA LEU A 63 9.15 -19.77 4.33
C LEU A 63 10.27 -19.79 3.28
N GLN A 64 9.89 -20.09 2.04
CA GLN A 64 10.75 -19.96 0.88
C GLN A 64 10.08 -19.05 -0.13
N LEU A 65 10.79 -17.99 -0.53
CA LEU A 65 10.43 -17.10 -1.61
C LEU A 65 11.66 -16.90 -2.51
N PRO A 66 11.49 -16.47 -3.77
CA PRO A 66 12.60 -16.10 -4.63
C PRO A 66 13.57 -15.09 -3.99
N ASP A 67 13.03 -14.10 -3.29
CA ASP A 67 13.79 -13.19 -2.43
C ASP A 67 13.66 -13.61 -0.95
N ALA A 68 14.80 -13.81 -0.30
CA ALA A 68 14.86 -14.18 1.10
C ALA A 68 14.42 -13.05 2.04
N ASP A 69 14.57 -11.79 1.61
CA ASP A 69 14.18 -10.61 2.38
C ASP A 69 12.65 -10.44 2.39
N ASP A 70 11.94 -10.85 1.33
CA ASP A 70 10.47 -10.77 1.25
C ASP A 70 9.72 -11.76 2.16
N ARG A 71 10.42 -12.73 2.75
CA ARG A 71 9.81 -13.74 3.64
C ARG A 71 9.08 -13.12 4.83
N HIS A 72 9.52 -11.96 5.30
CA HIS A 72 8.81 -11.29 6.39
C HIS A 72 7.43 -10.74 5.98
N VAL A 73 7.28 -10.32 4.72
CA VAL A 73 5.99 -9.85 4.18
C VAL A 73 5.00 -11.01 4.19
N LEU A 74 5.41 -12.17 3.67
CA LEU A 74 4.57 -13.37 3.67
C LEU A 74 4.29 -13.87 5.10
N ALA A 75 5.29 -13.87 5.99
CA ALA A 75 5.08 -14.23 7.39
C ALA A 75 4.03 -13.34 8.07
N ALA A 76 4.10 -12.03 7.85
CA ALA A 76 3.12 -11.09 8.37
C ALA A 76 1.72 -11.32 7.78
N ALA A 77 1.63 -11.57 6.47
CA ALA A 77 0.38 -11.90 5.80
C ALA A 77 -0.29 -13.15 6.37
N ILE A 78 0.48 -14.25 6.55
CA ILE A 78 0.01 -15.49 7.19
C ILE A 78 -0.45 -15.22 8.62
N ARG A 79 0.36 -14.51 9.41
CA ARG A 79 0.09 -14.23 10.83
C ARG A 79 -1.21 -13.47 11.05
N CYS A 80 -1.58 -12.58 10.13
CA CYS A 80 -2.81 -11.80 10.20
C CYS A 80 -3.95 -12.33 9.33
N SER A 81 -3.77 -13.50 8.70
CA SER A 81 -4.73 -14.11 7.77
C SER A 81 -5.17 -13.14 6.66
N ALA A 82 -4.21 -12.37 6.13
CA ALA A 82 -4.47 -11.55 4.95
C ALA A 82 -4.76 -12.44 3.75
N SER A 83 -5.67 -12.02 2.87
CA SER A 83 -5.93 -12.73 1.61
C SER A 83 -5.05 -12.23 0.47
N VAL A 84 -4.56 -10.98 0.55
CA VAL A 84 -3.84 -10.32 -0.54
C VAL A 84 -2.56 -9.65 -0.01
N ILE A 85 -1.45 -9.87 -0.70
CA ILE A 85 -0.23 -9.05 -0.62
C ILE A 85 -0.27 -8.07 -1.79
N VAL A 86 -0.31 -6.77 -1.50
CA VAL A 86 -0.29 -5.72 -2.53
C VAL A 86 1.16 -5.34 -2.81
N THR A 87 1.67 -5.64 -4.01
CA THR A 87 3.08 -5.43 -4.37
C THR A 87 3.29 -5.13 -5.84
N PHE A 88 4.25 -4.26 -6.16
CA PHE A 88 4.70 -4.05 -7.54
C PHE A 88 5.52 -5.23 -8.08
N ASN A 89 6.19 -5.97 -7.20
CA ASN A 89 7.12 -7.03 -7.58
C ASN A 89 6.46 -8.41 -7.49
N LEU A 90 5.47 -8.68 -8.34
CA LEU A 90 4.73 -9.95 -8.33
C LEU A 90 5.62 -11.21 -8.46
N LYS A 91 6.75 -11.09 -9.16
CA LYS A 91 7.72 -12.17 -9.34
C LYS A 91 8.32 -12.67 -8.02
N ASP A 92 8.38 -11.82 -7.00
CA ASP A 92 8.96 -12.15 -5.69
C ASP A 92 7.93 -12.88 -4.80
N PHE A 93 6.66 -12.92 -5.23
CA PHE A 93 5.56 -13.62 -4.57
C PHE A 93 4.83 -14.58 -5.53
N PRO A 94 5.46 -15.67 -5.99
CA PRO A 94 4.85 -16.59 -6.95
C PRO A 94 3.57 -17.25 -6.41
N SER A 95 2.52 -17.29 -7.22
CA SER A 95 1.21 -17.84 -6.82
C SER A 95 1.27 -19.27 -6.29
N ALA A 96 2.12 -20.13 -6.88
CA ALA A 96 2.33 -21.50 -6.42
C ALA A 96 2.87 -21.58 -4.98
N THR A 97 3.67 -20.60 -4.56
CA THR A 97 4.21 -20.50 -3.21
C THR A 97 3.20 -19.94 -2.22
N LEU A 98 2.33 -19.03 -2.66
CA LEU A 98 1.33 -18.39 -1.80
C LEU A 98 0.06 -19.22 -1.62
N ALA A 99 -0.33 -20.00 -2.64
CA ALA A 99 -1.57 -20.76 -2.68
C ALA A 99 -1.80 -21.69 -1.47
N PRO A 100 -0.79 -22.38 -0.90
CA PRO A 100 -0.96 -23.19 0.32
C PRO A 100 -1.43 -22.39 1.54
N PHE A 101 -1.23 -21.07 1.54
CA PHE A 101 -1.64 -20.17 2.63
C PHE A 101 -2.96 -19.44 2.33
N GLY A 102 -3.58 -19.66 1.15
CA GLY A 102 -4.76 -18.93 0.73
C GLY A 102 -4.49 -17.44 0.48
N ILE A 103 -3.26 -17.09 0.10
CA ILE A 103 -2.80 -15.73 -0.17
C ILE A 103 -2.59 -15.59 -1.67
N GLU A 104 -2.93 -14.42 -2.22
CA GLU A 104 -2.54 -14.01 -3.57
C GLU A 104 -1.71 -12.71 -3.52
N ALA A 105 -0.89 -12.49 -4.53
CA ALA A 105 -0.22 -11.22 -4.74
C ALA A 105 -0.94 -10.44 -5.84
N GLN A 106 -1.28 -9.18 -5.59
CA GLN A 106 -1.90 -8.29 -6.56
C GLN A 106 -1.05 -7.05 -6.78
N HIS A 107 -1.03 -6.58 -8.04
CA HIS A 107 -0.44 -5.29 -8.36
C HIS A 107 -1.29 -4.16 -7.72
N PRO A 108 -0.71 -3.06 -7.22
CA PRO A 108 -1.50 -2.00 -6.59
C PRO A 108 -2.56 -1.39 -7.51
N ASP A 109 -2.27 -1.29 -8.81
CA ASP A 109 -3.23 -0.77 -9.79
C ASP A 109 -4.45 -1.70 -9.97
N GLU A 110 -4.21 -3.02 -10.03
CA GLU A 110 -5.26 -4.04 -10.10
C GLU A 110 -6.07 -4.07 -8.79
N PHE A 111 -5.40 -3.98 -7.64
CA PHE A 111 -6.07 -3.93 -6.34
C PHE A 111 -7.00 -2.71 -6.23
N ILE A 112 -6.57 -1.54 -6.70
CA ILE A 112 -7.41 -0.34 -6.68
C ILE A 112 -8.54 -0.43 -7.71
N GLU A 113 -8.32 -1.03 -8.87
CA GLU A 113 -9.36 -1.30 -9.87
C GLU A 113 -10.45 -2.22 -9.28
N ASN A 114 -10.06 -3.33 -8.64
CA ASN A 114 -10.99 -4.23 -7.94
C ASN A 114 -11.78 -3.49 -6.85
N LEU A 115 -11.13 -2.58 -6.10
CA LEU A 115 -11.82 -1.74 -5.11
C LEU A 115 -12.77 -0.74 -5.77
N PHE A 116 -12.45 -0.24 -6.95
CA PHE A 116 -13.28 0.69 -7.70
C PHE A 116 -14.53 0.01 -8.25
N ASP A 117 -14.40 -1.23 -8.74
CA ASP A 117 -15.54 -2.07 -9.14
C ASP A 117 -16.44 -2.44 -7.95
N LEU A 118 -15.85 -2.59 -6.75
CA LEU A 118 -16.58 -2.86 -5.52
C LEU A 118 -17.29 -1.62 -4.96
N ASP A 119 -16.59 -0.50 -4.83
CA ASP A 119 -17.15 0.79 -4.42
C ASP A 119 -16.34 1.97 -4.97
N GLN A 120 -16.81 2.44 -6.13
CA GLN A 120 -16.29 3.60 -6.80
C GLN A 120 -16.29 4.88 -5.94
N ALA A 121 -17.36 5.13 -5.18
CA ALA A 121 -17.49 6.35 -4.38
C ALA A 121 -16.43 6.39 -3.26
N ALA A 122 -16.12 5.24 -2.67
CA ALA A 122 -15.07 5.10 -1.66
C ALA A 122 -13.68 5.40 -2.23
N VAL A 123 -13.37 4.90 -3.44
CA VAL A 123 -12.08 5.15 -4.10
C VAL A 123 -11.95 6.61 -4.52
N VAL A 124 -12.98 7.19 -5.15
CA VAL A 124 -12.98 8.60 -5.58
C VAL A 124 -12.86 9.54 -4.37
N SER A 125 -13.62 9.29 -3.29
CA SER A 125 -13.53 10.07 -2.05
C SER A 125 -12.15 9.96 -1.40
N ALA A 126 -11.54 8.77 -1.41
CA ALA A 126 -10.19 8.59 -0.90
C ALA A 126 -9.15 9.36 -1.73
N ALA A 127 -9.27 9.33 -3.06
CA ALA A 127 -8.39 10.07 -3.96
C ALA A 127 -8.52 11.60 -3.77
N GLN A 128 -9.76 12.11 -3.72
CA GLN A 128 -10.07 13.52 -3.46
C GLN A 128 -9.44 13.99 -2.14
N ARG A 129 -9.67 13.24 -1.04
CA ARG A 129 -9.11 13.58 0.27
C ARG A 129 -7.59 13.50 0.30
N GLN A 130 -7.01 12.53 -0.40
CA GLN A 130 -5.56 12.39 -0.50
C GLN A 130 -4.95 13.60 -1.22
N ARG A 131 -5.52 14.04 -2.34
CA ARG A 131 -5.05 15.21 -3.08
C ARG A 131 -5.21 16.48 -2.24
N ALA A 132 -6.36 16.68 -1.60
CA ALA A 132 -6.65 17.87 -0.80
C ALA A 132 -5.68 18.07 0.39
N GLN A 133 -5.05 17.00 0.89
CA GLN A 133 -4.03 17.09 1.94
C GLN A 133 -2.65 17.52 1.43
N LEU A 134 -2.41 17.47 0.12
CA LEU A 134 -1.14 17.87 -0.49
C LEU A 134 -1.19 19.38 -0.73
N THR A 135 -0.86 20.15 0.30
CA THR A 135 -1.00 21.62 0.33
C THR A 135 0.31 22.39 0.18
N ASN A 136 1.46 21.70 0.19
CA ASN A 136 2.78 22.34 0.10
C ASN A 136 3.70 21.69 -0.97
N PRO A 137 3.62 22.15 -2.23
CA PRO A 137 2.62 23.05 -2.78
C PRO A 137 1.25 22.37 -2.93
N GLY A 138 0.20 23.16 -3.10
CA GLY A 138 -1.13 22.66 -3.48
C GLY A 138 -1.06 21.80 -4.73
N MET A 139 -1.76 20.66 -4.72
CA MET A 139 -1.72 19.71 -5.84
C MET A 139 -2.94 19.82 -6.75
N GLU A 140 -2.71 20.30 -7.98
CA GLU A 140 -3.71 20.31 -9.05
C GLU A 140 -4.13 18.89 -9.47
N VAL A 141 -5.36 18.73 -9.95
CA VAL A 141 -5.93 17.43 -10.33
C VAL A 141 -5.09 16.73 -11.39
N GLU A 142 -4.73 17.44 -12.47
CA GLU A 142 -3.92 16.87 -13.56
C GLU A 142 -2.55 16.42 -13.05
N ARG A 143 -1.93 17.22 -12.19
CA ARG A 143 -0.65 16.87 -11.61
C ARG A 143 -0.75 15.65 -10.69
N TYR A 144 -1.83 15.53 -9.94
CA TYR A 144 -2.10 14.36 -9.10
C TYR A 144 -2.23 13.09 -9.94
N LEU A 145 -3.03 13.12 -11.01
CA LEU A 145 -3.22 12.00 -11.93
C LEU A 145 -1.91 11.63 -12.65
N GLU A 146 -1.11 12.62 -13.08
CA GLU A 146 0.22 12.38 -13.65
C GLU A 146 1.17 11.66 -12.67
N VAL A 147 1.15 12.04 -11.39
CA VAL A 147 1.98 11.40 -10.37
C VAL A 147 1.56 9.94 -10.19
N LEU A 148 0.26 9.65 -10.08
CA LEU A 148 -0.25 8.27 -9.99
C LEU A 148 0.15 7.45 -11.23
N LEU A 149 0.03 8.05 -12.43
CA LEU A 149 0.41 7.39 -13.68
C LEU A 149 1.91 7.05 -13.71
N ARG A 150 2.78 7.98 -13.28
CA ARG A 150 4.22 7.75 -13.19
C ARG A 150 4.60 6.67 -12.17
N GLN A 151 3.74 6.41 -11.19
CA GLN A 151 3.89 5.30 -10.24
C GLN A 151 3.34 3.98 -10.78
N GLY A 152 2.88 3.92 -12.04
CA GLY A 152 2.37 2.71 -12.67
C GLY A 152 0.90 2.42 -12.39
N LEU A 153 0.13 3.39 -11.90
CA LEU A 153 -1.30 3.23 -11.60
C LEU A 153 -2.18 3.63 -12.80
N VAL A 154 -2.00 2.95 -13.92
CA VAL A 154 -2.61 3.27 -15.22
C VAL A 154 -4.14 3.13 -15.19
N GLN A 155 -4.65 2.00 -14.72
CA GLN A 155 -6.10 1.74 -14.67
C GLN A 155 -6.78 2.64 -13.65
N THR A 156 -6.15 2.83 -12.49
CA THR A 156 -6.60 3.77 -11.47
C THR A 156 -6.76 5.18 -12.06
N VAL A 157 -5.76 5.67 -12.79
CA VAL A 157 -5.83 7.01 -13.41
C VAL A 157 -6.94 7.08 -14.45
N LYS A 158 -7.09 6.06 -15.30
CA LYS A 158 -8.16 5.99 -16.30
C LYS A 158 -9.54 6.06 -15.63
N ALA A 159 -9.74 5.31 -14.56
CA ALA A 159 -10.98 5.29 -13.78
C ALA A 159 -11.26 6.65 -13.12
N LEU A 160 -10.25 7.25 -12.47
CA LEU A 160 -10.35 8.54 -11.78
C LEU A 160 -10.54 9.73 -12.73
N THR A 161 -10.06 9.65 -13.98
CA THR A 161 -10.19 10.73 -14.97
C THR A 161 -11.66 11.07 -15.26
N ILE A 162 -12.56 10.09 -15.18
CA ILE A 162 -14.01 10.29 -15.33
C ILE A 162 -14.56 11.24 -14.24
N TYR A 163 -13.90 11.27 -13.07
CA TYR A 163 -14.27 12.04 -11.88
C TYR A 163 -13.41 13.30 -11.69
N ARG A 164 -12.66 13.74 -12.70
CA ARG A 164 -11.72 14.87 -12.59
C ARG A 164 -12.29 16.15 -11.97
N THR A 165 -13.58 16.41 -12.15
CA THR A 165 -14.24 17.64 -11.66
C THR A 165 -14.49 17.62 -10.15
N VAL A 166 -14.46 16.43 -9.53
CA VAL A 166 -14.70 16.25 -8.09
C VAL A 166 -13.46 15.79 -7.34
N LEU A 167 -12.39 15.41 -8.04
CA LEU A 167 -11.08 15.14 -7.42
C LEU A 167 -10.49 16.40 -6.83
#